data_AF-A0A1S2VES3-F1
#
_entry.id   AF-A0A1S2VES3-F1
#
_cell.length_a   1.000
_cell.length_b   1.000
_cell.length_c   1.000
_cell.angle_alpha   90.00
_cell.angle_beta   90.00
_cell.angle_gamma   90.00
#
_symmetry.space_group_name_H-M   'P 1'
#
loop_
_entity.id
_entity.type
_entity.pdbx_description
1 polymer ?
#
loop_
_entity_poly.entity_id
_entity_poly.type
_entity_poly.pdbx_seq_one_letter_code
_entity_poly.pdbx_strand_id
1 'polypeptide(L)'
;MAAVKPALAVAPKIVNVSTALADATSAGKFTKTFNETREGSEVEFPVLDVNFCGECVPFEQVSVLDRWKQVMTTYGRRNDDLERLRQRSDKVFPLIEPILERHGIPNDFLYVPVAESSLNGRAVSRVGAAGYWQLMPGTARDLGLKVGKRVDERFNLEKATDAACRYIRQLYDKFGSWSLVAAAYNAGPGYINNQLVRHNQRDYYQMKLPKETRLYLYRILFYKEILTRPESYVPIFAARTVGYMLRTLSAPLQGSGLTAHPFRALTGTADAWVQRFSWQLRAA
;
A
#
# COMPACT_ATOMS: atom_id res chain seq x y z
N MET A 1 -34.17 27.05 -16.79
CA MET A 1 -33.31 25.86 -16.83
C MET A 1 -32.28 26.04 -17.93
N ALA A 2 -31.04 26.40 -17.58
CA ALA A 2 -29.95 26.55 -18.56
C ALA A 2 -29.20 25.21 -18.67
N ALA A 3 -29.09 24.68 -19.90
CA ALA A 3 -28.39 23.44 -20.19
C ALA A 3 -26.87 23.66 -20.11
N VAL A 4 -26.19 22.93 -19.21
CA VAL A 4 -24.73 22.90 -19.15
C VAL A 4 -24.23 21.86 -20.15
N LYS A 5 -23.46 22.30 -21.15
CA LYS A 5 -22.79 21.44 -22.14
C LYS A 5 -21.75 20.53 -21.45
N PRO A 6 -21.58 19.27 -21.89
CA PRO A 6 -20.52 18.40 -21.37
C PRO A 6 -19.15 18.89 -21.88
N ALA A 7 -18.16 18.95 -20.99
CA ALA A 7 -16.77 19.23 -21.33
C ALA A 7 -16.20 18.09 -22.19
N LEU A 8 -15.61 18.42 -23.34
CA LEU A 8 -14.91 17.49 -24.21
C LEU A 8 -13.72 16.86 -23.45
N ALA A 9 -13.61 15.53 -23.52
CA ALA A 9 -12.44 14.79 -23.09
C ALA A 9 -11.22 15.16 -23.95
N VAL A 10 -10.14 15.59 -23.31
CA VAL A 10 -8.84 15.80 -23.95
C VAL A 10 -8.00 14.55 -23.74
N ALA A 11 -7.61 13.89 -24.84
CA ALA A 11 -6.72 12.73 -24.82
C ALA A 11 -5.32 13.11 -24.29
N PRO A 12 -4.59 12.19 -23.63
CA PRO A 12 -3.24 12.47 -23.14
C PRO A 12 -2.31 12.75 -24.32
N LYS A 13 -1.72 13.95 -24.35
CA LYS A 13 -0.63 14.29 -25.26
C LYS A 13 0.66 13.66 -24.75
N ILE A 14 1.23 12.76 -25.54
CA ILE A 14 2.64 12.37 -25.44
C ILE A 14 3.44 13.59 -25.92
N VAL A 15 4.20 14.21 -25.03
CA VAL A 15 5.06 15.34 -25.38
C VAL A 15 6.49 14.82 -25.57
N ASN A 16 6.95 14.82 -26.82
CA ASN A 16 8.36 14.69 -27.14
C ASN A 16 9.08 15.96 -26.70
N VAL A 17 10.01 15.83 -25.76
CA VAL A 17 10.74 16.94 -25.17
C VAL A 17 11.92 17.31 -26.07
N SER A 18 11.70 18.24 -27.00
CA SER A 18 12.80 19.03 -27.57
C SER A 18 12.42 20.42 -28.08
N THR A 19 11.15 20.81 -28.05
CA THR A 19 10.72 22.10 -28.61
C THR A 19 9.55 22.69 -27.81
N ALA A 20 9.88 23.48 -26.78
CA ALA A 20 9.13 24.66 -26.33
C ALA A 20 9.70 25.14 -24.97
N LEU A 21 10.97 25.55 -24.99
CA LEU A 21 11.57 26.39 -23.97
C LEU A 21 11.48 27.85 -24.47
N ALA A 22 10.27 28.36 -24.61
CA ALA A 22 9.98 29.77 -24.86
C ALA A 22 8.47 29.91 -24.78
N ASP A 23 7.95 30.27 -23.61
CA ASP A 23 6.83 31.19 -23.43
C ASP A 23 6.38 31.17 -21.96
N ALA A 24 6.74 32.26 -21.27
CA ALA A 24 6.09 32.84 -20.09
C ALA A 24 5.78 31.89 -18.90
N THR A 25 6.56 31.87 -17.81
CA THR A 25 6.70 32.96 -16.82
C THR A 25 5.37 33.65 -16.47
N SER A 26 4.58 33.09 -15.53
CA SER A 26 3.89 33.83 -14.45
C SER A 26 3.11 32.87 -13.54
N ALA A 27 3.36 32.99 -12.23
CA ALA A 27 2.74 32.29 -11.08
C ALA A 27 2.92 30.75 -11.03
N GLY A 28 3.78 30.11 -10.24
CA GLY A 28 4.43 30.48 -8.98
C GLY A 28 4.12 29.40 -7.93
N LYS A 29 5.15 28.59 -7.56
CA LYS A 29 5.30 27.69 -6.37
C LYS A 29 4.71 26.27 -6.50
N PHE A 30 5.40 25.15 -6.21
CA PHE A 30 6.73 24.86 -5.62
C PHE A 30 7.23 23.49 -6.15
N THR A 31 8.31 23.46 -6.93
CA THR A 31 9.28 22.35 -6.90
C THR A 31 10.38 22.79 -5.94
N LYS A 32 10.65 22.02 -4.88
CA LYS A 32 11.78 22.31 -4.00
C LYS A 32 12.91 21.33 -4.29
N THR A 33 13.84 21.77 -5.12
CA THR A 33 15.16 21.19 -5.29
C THR A 33 15.90 21.30 -3.96
N PHE A 34 16.24 20.16 -3.35
CA PHE A 34 17.21 20.13 -2.26
C PHE A 34 18.59 19.88 -2.90
N ASN A 35 19.40 20.95 -2.99
CA ASN A 35 20.82 20.85 -3.29
C ASN A 35 21.58 20.80 -1.96
N GLU A 36 22.25 19.70 -1.68
CA GLU A 36 23.50 19.71 -0.91
C GLU A 36 24.45 18.66 -1.49
N THR A 37 25.58 19.17 -1.99
CA THR A 37 26.69 18.51 -2.68
C THR A 37 27.25 17.29 -1.95
N ARG A 38 27.18 16.11 -2.59
CA ARG A 38 28.21 15.05 -2.53
C ARG A 38 28.29 14.34 -3.87
N GLU A 39 29.47 14.35 -4.48
CA GLU A 39 29.78 13.55 -5.67
C GLU A 39 29.58 12.06 -5.38
N GLY A 40 28.63 11.49 -6.09
CA GLY A 40 28.24 10.08 -6.06
C GLY A 40 26.87 10.03 -6.68
N SER A 41 26.81 9.69 -7.97
CA SER A 41 25.60 9.71 -8.82
C SER A 41 24.33 9.37 -8.02
N GLU A 42 23.59 10.39 -7.61
CA GLU A 42 22.36 10.21 -6.84
C GLU A 42 21.35 9.57 -7.79
N VAL A 43 20.95 8.32 -7.49
CA VAL A 43 19.83 7.69 -8.18
C VAL A 43 18.59 8.52 -7.83
N GLU A 44 18.08 9.28 -8.79
CA GLU A 44 16.86 10.06 -8.62
C GLU A 44 15.69 9.09 -8.43
N PHE A 45 15.10 9.11 -7.23
CA PHE A 45 13.93 8.30 -6.92
C PHE A 45 12.69 8.98 -7.51
N PRO A 46 11.85 8.30 -8.30
CA PRO A 46 10.61 8.86 -8.79
C PRO A 46 9.71 9.07 -7.57
N VAL A 47 9.50 10.34 -7.23
CA VAL A 47 8.52 10.74 -6.22
C VAL A 47 7.17 10.82 -6.92
N LEU A 48 6.57 9.65 -7.15
CA LEU A 48 5.23 9.53 -7.70
C LEU A 48 4.20 10.03 -6.67
N ASP A 49 2.93 10.09 -7.09
CA ASP A 49 1.74 10.28 -6.25
C ASP A 49 1.46 9.06 -5.32
N VAL A 50 2.50 8.59 -4.62
CA VAL A 50 2.42 7.47 -3.68
C VAL A 50 1.48 7.86 -2.53
N ASN A 51 0.48 7.03 -2.32
CA ASN A 51 -0.51 7.19 -1.27
C ASN A 51 -0.83 5.84 -0.63
N PHE A 52 -1.30 5.86 0.61
CA PHE A 52 -1.85 4.71 1.29
C PHE A 52 -3.34 4.95 1.58
N CYS A 53 -4.22 4.18 0.93
CA CYS A 53 -5.67 4.32 1.05
C CYS A 53 -6.19 5.75 0.75
N GLY A 54 -5.54 6.46 -0.19
CA GLY A 54 -5.83 7.86 -0.51
C GLY A 54 -5.11 8.90 0.37
N GLU A 55 -4.40 8.49 1.43
CA GLU A 55 -3.54 9.38 2.22
C GLU A 55 -2.19 9.57 1.52
N CYS A 56 -1.90 10.77 1.00
CA CYS A 56 -0.63 11.07 0.35
C CYS A 56 0.55 10.96 1.32
N VAL A 57 1.66 10.42 0.83
CA VAL A 57 2.91 10.40 1.59
C VAL A 57 3.59 11.78 1.49
N PRO A 58 3.91 12.46 2.61
CA PRO A 58 4.45 13.81 2.60
C PRO A 58 5.96 13.82 2.33
N PHE A 59 6.35 13.57 1.08
CA PHE A 59 7.76 13.47 0.67
C PHE A 59 8.54 14.79 0.74
N GLU A 60 7.86 15.92 0.95
CA GLU A 60 8.49 17.21 1.24
C GLU A 60 9.26 17.18 2.58
N GLN A 61 8.91 16.24 3.47
CA GLN A 61 9.64 16.00 4.71
C GLN A 61 10.87 15.13 4.43
N VAL A 62 12.07 15.67 4.62
CA VAL A 62 13.35 14.96 4.37
C VAL A 62 13.38 13.60 5.07
N SER A 63 12.94 13.53 6.33
CA SER A 63 12.93 12.27 7.08
C SER A 63 11.98 11.20 6.49
N VAL A 64 10.93 11.60 5.77
CA VAL A 64 9.99 10.71 5.09
C VAL A 64 10.62 10.19 3.80
N LEU A 65 11.24 11.09 3.03
CA LEU A 65 12.00 10.72 1.83
C LEU A 65 13.16 9.76 2.15
N ASP A 66 13.90 10.01 3.24
CA ASP A 66 15.00 9.14 3.66
C ASP A 66 14.53 7.73 4.02
N ARG A 67 13.40 7.61 4.73
CA ARG A 67 12.80 6.30 5.07
C ARG A 67 12.34 5.57 3.82
N TRP A 68 11.79 6.30 2.84
CA TRP A 68 11.40 5.75 1.56
C TRP A 68 12.59 5.21 0.77
N LYS A 69 13.64 6.04 0.58
CA LYS A 69 14.91 5.65 -0.05
C LYS A 69 15.53 4.43 0.66
N GLN A 70 15.49 4.42 1.99
CA GLN A 70 15.98 3.31 2.81
C GLN A 70 15.24 2.00 2.51
N VAL A 71 13.90 2.02 2.51
CA VAL A 71 13.10 0.82 2.24
C VAL A 71 13.32 0.34 0.81
N MET A 72 13.22 1.24 -0.17
CA MET A 72 13.44 0.90 -1.57
C MET A 72 14.79 0.22 -1.80
N THR A 73 15.86 0.77 -1.22
CA THR A 73 17.21 0.21 -1.33
C THR A 73 17.32 -1.15 -0.62
N THR A 74 16.70 -1.30 0.55
CA THR A 74 16.82 -2.52 1.37
C THR A 74 16.05 -3.68 0.77
N TYR A 75 14.81 -3.45 0.35
CA TYR A 75 13.91 -4.50 -0.13
C TYR A 75 14.06 -4.75 -1.63
N GLY A 76 14.42 -3.72 -2.41
CA GLY A 76 14.68 -3.86 -3.83
C GLY A 76 15.93 -4.67 -4.19
N ARG A 77 16.86 -4.87 -3.25
CA ARG A 77 18.01 -5.78 -3.45
C ARG A 77 17.61 -7.26 -3.41
N ARG A 78 16.40 -7.61 -2.96
CA ARG A 78 15.92 -8.99 -2.77
C ARG A 78 15.16 -9.52 -3.99
N ASN A 79 15.79 -9.47 -5.17
CA ASN A 79 15.11 -9.68 -6.46
C ASN A 79 14.40 -11.04 -6.59
N ASP A 80 15.05 -12.13 -6.20
CA ASP A 80 14.48 -13.49 -6.33
C ASP A 80 13.25 -13.69 -5.42
N ASP A 81 13.19 -12.94 -4.31
CA ASP A 81 12.02 -12.93 -3.44
C ASP A 81 10.82 -12.22 -4.09
N LEU A 82 11.07 -11.18 -4.91
CA LEU A 82 10.03 -10.37 -5.53
C LEU A 82 9.29 -11.12 -6.65
N GLU A 83 9.99 -11.94 -7.44
CA GLU A 83 9.34 -12.79 -8.45
C GLU A 83 8.36 -13.78 -7.81
N ARG A 84 8.83 -14.52 -6.79
CA ARG A 84 7.99 -15.48 -6.06
C ARG A 84 6.82 -14.79 -5.37
N LEU A 85 7.06 -13.61 -4.82
CA LEU A 85 6.03 -12.79 -4.18
C LEU A 85 4.95 -12.39 -5.17
N ARG A 86 5.33 -12.02 -6.39
CA ARG A 86 4.37 -11.69 -7.44
C ARG A 86 3.50 -12.88 -7.80
N GLN A 87 4.09 -14.05 -8.06
CA GLN A 87 3.36 -15.29 -8.35
C GLN A 87 2.39 -15.69 -7.23
N ARG A 88 2.74 -15.44 -5.95
CA ARG A 88 1.83 -15.66 -4.82
C ARG A 88 0.71 -14.63 -4.80
N SER A 89 1.01 -13.37 -5.10
CA SER A 89 0.04 -12.27 -5.11
C SER A 89 -1.06 -12.54 -6.14
N ASP A 90 -0.69 -12.96 -7.36
CA ASP A 90 -1.64 -13.30 -8.43
C ASP A 90 -2.62 -14.42 -8.03
N LYS A 91 -2.24 -15.30 -7.10
CA LYS A 91 -3.09 -16.39 -6.59
C LYS A 91 -3.91 -16.00 -5.37
N VAL A 92 -3.33 -15.21 -4.47
CA VAL A 92 -3.91 -14.94 -3.13
C VAL A 92 -4.78 -13.69 -3.12
N PHE A 93 -4.45 -12.65 -3.89
CA PHE A 93 -5.21 -11.39 -3.90
C PHE A 93 -6.66 -11.57 -4.33
N PRO A 94 -7.00 -12.33 -5.39
CA PRO A 94 -8.40 -12.56 -5.77
C PRO A 94 -9.25 -13.25 -4.69
N LEU A 95 -8.60 -13.92 -3.71
CA LEU A 95 -9.27 -14.55 -2.57
C LEU A 95 -9.49 -13.58 -1.41
N ILE A 96 -8.60 -12.59 -1.25
CA ILE A 96 -8.66 -11.57 -0.17
C ILE A 96 -9.55 -10.39 -0.55
N GLU A 97 -9.48 -9.93 -1.81
CA GLU A 97 -10.19 -8.74 -2.31
C GLU A 97 -11.69 -8.74 -1.98
N PRO A 98 -12.47 -9.81 -2.24
CA PRO A 98 -13.90 -9.82 -1.93
C PRO A 98 -14.19 -9.71 -0.42
N ILE A 99 -13.27 -10.16 0.43
CA ILE A 99 -13.40 -10.09 1.88
C ILE A 99 -13.11 -8.65 2.34
N LEU A 100 -12.07 -8.00 1.81
CA LEU A 100 -11.79 -6.59 2.08
C LEU A 100 -12.99 -5.71 1.69
N GLU A 101 -13.55 -5.92 0.50
CA GLU A 101 -14.71 -5.19 0.00
C GLU A 101 -15.92 -5.34 0.93
N ARG A 102 -16.22 -6.57 1.38
CA ARG A 102 -17.32 -6.84 2.33
C ARG A 102 -17.19 -6.06 3.63
N HIS A 103 -15.96 -5.80 4.09
CA HIS A 103 -15.68 -5.07 5.34
C HIS A 103 -15.40 -3.57 5.11
N GLY A 104 -15.52 -3.07 3.87
CA GLY A 104 -15.19 -1.68 3.53
C GLY A 104 -13.73 -1.33 3.81
N ILE A 105 -12.81 -2.27 3.58
CA ILE A 105 -11.37 -2.09 3.75
C ILE A 105 -10.75 -1.78 2.37
N PRO A 106 -9.95 -0.70 2.23
CA PRO A 106 -9.30 -0.39 0.97
C PRO A 106 -8.33 -1.49 0.51
N ASN A 107 -8.23 -1.69 -0.81
CA ASN A 107 -7.37 -2.73 -1.41
C ASN A 107 -5.87 -2.54 -1.14
N ASP A 108 -5.43 -1.36 -0.71
CA ASP A 108 -4.07 -1.15 -0.24
C ASP A 108 -3.69 -2.08 0.94
N PHE A 109 -4.68 -2.60 1.69
CA PHE A 109 -4.44 -3.61 2.72
C PHE A 109 -4.10 -5.01 2.18
N LEU A 110 -4.22 -5.26 0.87
CA LEU A 110 -3.69 -6.48 0.24
C LEU A 110 -2.18 -6.63 0.45
N TYR A 111 -1.48 -5.51 0.63
CA TYR A 111 -0.02 -5.49 0.81
C TYR A 111 0.41 -5.67 2.27
N VAL A 112 -0.52 -5.69 3.23
CA VAL A 112 -0.23 -6.07 4.62
C VAL A 112 0.20 -7.54 4.74
N PRO A 113 -0.55 -8.56 4.26
CA PRO A 113 -0.11 -9.95 4.35
C PRO A 113 1.15 -10.23 3.50
N VAL A 114 1.43 -9.38 2.50
CA VAL A 114 2.72 -9.35 1.78
C VAL A 114 3.85 -8.92 2.72
N ALA A 115 3.68 -7.80 3.42
CA ALA A 115 4.67 -7.26 4.37
C ALA A 115 4.84 -8.11 5.65
N GLU A 116 3.84 -8.91 6.01
CA GLU A 116 3.83 -9.75 7.21
C GLU A 116 4.46 -11.13 6.96
N SER A 117 4.09 -11.80 5.87
CA SER A 117 4.46 -13.20 5.66
C SER A 117 5.02 -13.51 4.27
N SER A 118 5.16 -12.50 3.41
CA SER A 118 5.37 -12.70 1.97
C SER A 118 4.32 -13.66 1.37
N LEU A 119 3.07 -13.51 1.83
CA LEU A 119 1.94 -14.38 1.51
C LEU A 119 2.18 -15.87 1.81
N ASN A 120 2.94 -16.17 2.85
CA ASN A 120 3.16 -17.54 3.32
C ASN A 120 2.14 -17.92 4.39
N GLY A 121 1.13 -18.69 4.00
CA GLY A 121 0.08 -19.17 4.90
C GLY A 121 0.54 -20.08 6.04
N ARG A 122 1.79 -20.55 6.04
CA ARG A 122 2.37 -21.36 7.13
C ARG A 122 3.42 -20.60 7.95
N ALA A 123 3.58 -19.29 7.73
CA ALA A 123 4.56 -18.50 8.46
C ALA A 123 4.25 -18.47 9.96
N VAL A 124 5.29 -18.62 10.79
CA VAL A 124 5.22 -18.44 12.23
C VAL A 124 6.42 -17.58 12.66
N SER A 125 6.18 -16.46 13.33
CA SER A 125 7.24 -15.61 13.85
C SER A 125 7.85 -16.19 15.13
N ARG A 126 9.04 -15.71 15.49
CA ARG A 126 9.72 -16.08 16.74
C ARG A 126 8.89 -15.78 17.99
N VAL A 127 7.99 -14.80 17.93
CA VAL A 127 7.13 -14.39 19.05
C VAL A 127 5.72 -14.97 18.95
N GLY A 128 5.46 -15.84 17.96
CA GLY A 128 4.23 -16.63 17.86
C GLY A 128 3.12 -16.05 16.99
N ALA A 129 3.37 -14.97 16.25
CA ALA A 129 2.48 -14.50 15.19
C ALA A 129 2.38 -15.56 14.07
N ALA A 130 1.21 -15.78 13.47
CA ALA A 130 1.03 -16.89 12.53
C ALA A 130 0.15 -16.57 11.31
N GLY A 131 0.40 -17.32 10.22
CA GLY A 131 -0.36 -17.28 8.98
C GLY A 131 -0.07 -16.07 8.10
N TYR A 132 -0.91 -15.87 7.09
CA TYR A 132 -0.78 -14.79 6.09
C TYR A 132 -0.70 -13.40 6.73
N TRP A 133 -1.56 -13.18 7.70
CA TRP A 133 -1.78 -11.89 8.38
C TRP A 133 -0.94 -11.73 9.65
N GLN A 134 -0.12 -12.73 10.01
CA GLN A 134 0.71 -12.75 11.22
C GLN A 134 -0.07 -12.31 12.48
N LEU A 135 -1.25 -12.88 12.70
CA LEU A 135 -2.05 -12.55 13.89
C LEU A 135 -1.42 -13.18 15.15
N MET A 136 -1.29 -12.39 16.21
CA MET A 136 -0.88 -12.89 17.53
C MET A 136 -1.95 -13.84 18.12
N PRO A 137 -1.57 -14.86 18.90
CA PRO A 137 -2.54 -15.83 19.43
C PRO A 137 -3.64 -15.22 20.31
N GLY A 138 -3.30 -14.18 21.09
CA GLY A 138 -4.28 -13.43 21.89
C GLY A 138 -5.27 -12.69 21.01
N THR A 139 -4.75 -11.80 20.16
CA THR A 139 -5.55 -11.02 19.19
C THR A 139 -6.44 -11.90 18.31
N ALA A 140 -5.93 -13.02 17.80
CA ALA A 140 -6.72 -13.94 16.98
C ALA A 140 -7.91 -14.53 17.76
N ARG A 141 -7.72 -14.90 19.04
CA ARG A 141 -8.80 -15.40 19.89
C ARG A 141 -9.82 -14.31 20.22
N ASP A 142 -9.36 -13.09 20.48
CA ASP A 142 -10.24 -11.94 20.71
C ASP A 142 -11.09 -11.63 19.46
N LEU A 143 -10.54 -11.91 18.28
CA LEU A 143 -11.24 -11.83 16.99
C LEU A 143 -12.08 -13.08 16.68
N GLY A 144 -12.22 -14.03 17.60
CA GLY A 144 -13.09 -15.20 17.45
C GLY A 144 -12.48 -16.37 16.68
N LEU A 145 -11.18 -16.36 16.39
CA LEU A 145 -10.48 -17.51 15.79
C LEU A 145 -10.17 -18.57 16.85
N LYS A 146 -10.29 -19.84 16.47
CA LYS A 146 -9.79 -20.97 17.25
C LYS A 146 -8.28 -21.06 17.11
N VAL A 147 -7.57 -20.93 18.24
CA VAL A 147 -6.11 -21.05 18.30
C VAL A 147 -5.76 -22.09 19.35
N GLY A 148 -5.29 -23.26 18.90
CA GLY A 148 -4.90 -24.37 19.75
C GLY A 148 -3.99 -25.36 19.04
N LYS A 149 -3.49 -26.37 19.78
CA LYS A 149 -2.51 -27.33 19.26
C LYS A 149 -3.01 -28.16 18.08
N ARG A 150 -4.31 -28.47 18.03
CA ARG A 150 -4.93 -29.30 16.98
C ARG A 150 -5.52 -28.48 15.83
N VAL A 151 -6.00 -27.28 16.13
CA VAL A 151 -6.66 -26.39 15.17
C VAL A 151 -6.17 -24.98 15.45
N ASP A 152 -5.59 -24.35 14.43
CA ASP A 152 -5.18 -22.96 14.47
C ASP A 152 -5.66 -22.26 13.20
N GLU A 153 -6.76 -21.52 13.34
CA GLU A 153 -7.46 -20.88 12.22
C GLU A 153 -6.72 -19.67 11.68
N ARG A 154 -5.61 -19.24 12.31
CA ARG A 154 -4.71 -18.21 11.75
C ARG A 154 -4.06 -18.67 10.43
N PHE A 155 -3.91 -19.97 10.23
CA PHE A 155 -3.39 -20.55 8.98
C PHE A 155 -4.45 -20.68 7.88
N ASN A 156 -5.73 -20.50 8.20
CA ASN A 156 -6.81 -20.51 7.21
C ASN A 156 -6.93 -19.11 6.59
N LEU A 157 -6.74 -18.99 5.27
CA LEU A 157 -6.71 -17.71 4.57
C LEU A 157 -8.00 -16.91 4.77
N GLU A 158 -9.16 -17.49 4.50
CA GLU A 158 -10.45 -16.78 4.57
C GLU A 158 -10.77 -16.33 6.01
N LYS A 159 -10.65 -17.24 6.98
CA LYS A 159 -10.94 -16.94 8.40
C LYS A 159 -9.98 -15.88 8.95
N ALA A 160 -8.69 -16.02 8.67
CA ALA A 160 -7.70 -15.04 9.11
C ALA A 160 -7.90 -13.68 8.44
N THR A 161 -8.30 -13.66 7.16
CA THR A 161 -8.62 -12.43 6.43
C THR A 161 -9.84 -11.72 7.01
N ASP A 162 -10.92 -12.45 7.28
CA ASP A 162 -12.11 -11.88 7.93
C ASP A 162 -11.77 -11.28 9.30
N ALA A 163 -11.00 -12.01 10.13
CA ALA A 163 -10.55 -11.53 11.42
C ALA A 163 -9.66 -10.28 11.29
N ALA A 164 -8.71 -10.27 10.35
CA ALA A 164 -7.85 -9.12 10.09
C ALA A 164 -8.66 -7.90 9.62
N CYS A 165 -9.66 -8.09 8.76
CA CYS A 165 -10.54 -7.00 8.31
C CYS A 165 -11.30 -6.37 9.48
N ARG A 166 -11.88 -7.19 10.36
CA ARG A 166 -12.54 -6.68 11.58
C ARG A 166 -11.57 -5.92 12.48
N TYR A 167 -10.35 -6.40 12.62
CA TYR A 167 -9.32 -5.72 13.40
C TYR A 167 -8.91 -4.38 12.78
N ILE A 168 -8.64 -4.34 11.47
CA ILE A 168 -8.34 -3.12 10.72
C ILE A 168 -9.49 -2.12 10.87
N ARG A 169 -10.75 -2.58 10.85
CA ARG A 169 -11.91 -1.72 11.08
C ARG A 169 -11.90 -1.09 12.47
N GLN A 170 -11.74 -1.90 13.51
CA GLN A 170 -11.63 -1.41 14.89
C GLN A 170 -10.49 -0.38 15.07
N LEU A 171 -9.35 -0.62 14.42
CA LEU A 171 -8.24 0.32 14.43
C LEU A 171 -8.61 1.64 13.73
N TYR A 172 -9.31 1.56 12.60
CA TYR A 172 -9.73 2.76 11.87
C TYR A 172 -10.75 3.57 12.66
N ASP A 173 -11.73 2.91 13.28
CA ASP A 173 -12.72 3.57 14.14
C ASP A 173 -12.04 4.30 15.32
N LYS A 174 -10.90 3.78 15.78
CA LYS A 174 -10.09 4.39 16.85
C LYS A 174 -9.21 5.56 16.38
N PHE A 175 -8.55 5.42 15.24
CA PHE A 175 -7.49 6.36 14.82
C PHE A 175 -7.88 7.32 13.71
N GLY A 176 -8.92 7.00 12.92
CA GLY A 176 -9.41 7.83 11.83
C GLY A 176 -8.43 8.06 10.67
N SER A 177 -7.30 7.35 10.66
CA SER A 177 -6.26 7.47 9.63
C SER A 177 -5.67 6.11 9.29
N TRP A 178 -5.57 5.81 8.01
CA TRP A 178 -5.05 4.55 7.48
C TRP A 178 -3.57 4.35 7.79
N SER A 179 -2.75 5.40 7.71
CA SER A 179 -1.34 5.34 8.10
C SER A 179 -1.17 4.99 9.59
N LEU A 180 -2.02 5.55 10.47
CA LEU A 180 -2.05 5.17 11.89
C LEU A 180 -2.57 3.75 12.12
N VAL A 181 -3.55 3.29 11.32
CA VAL A 181 -4.02 1.90 11.35
C VAL A 181 -2.91 0.93 11.00
N ALA A 182 -2.14 1.17 9.94
CA ALA A 182 -1.01 0.32 9.59
C ALA A 182 0.04 0.28 10.71
N ALA A 183 0.34 1.43 11.32
CA ALA A 183 1.26 1.49 12.46
C ALA A 183 0.74 0.72 13.68
N ALA A 184 -0.57 0.83 13.98
CA ALA A 184 -1.21 0.16 15.11
C ALA A 184 -1.39 -1.34 14.89
N TYR A 185 -1.55 -1.77 13.64
CA TYR A 185 -1.57 -3.18 13.27
C TYR A 185 -0.22 -3.83 13.63
N ASN A 186 0.90 -3.17 13.31
CA ASN A 186 2.24 -3.68 13.58
C ASN A 186 2.67 -3.54 15.06
N ALA A 187 2.51 -2.37 15.67
CA ALA A 187 3.02 -2.09 17.02
C ALA A 187 2.00 -2.31 18.15
N GLY A 188 0.74 -2.53 17.80
CA GLY A 188 -0.38 -2.59 18.73
C GLY A 188 -1.01 -1.21 19.01
N PRO A 189 -2.35 -1.16 19.16
CA PRO A 189 -3.10 0.09 19.31
C PRO A 189 -2.78 0.84 20.62
N GLY A 190 -2.45 0.13 21.70
CA GLY A 190 -2.06 0.77 22.96
C GLY A 190 -0.76 1.57 22.82
N TYR A 191 0.22 1.02 22.11
CA TYR A 191 1.49 1.70 21.87
C TYR A 191 1.31 2.97 21.02
N ILE A 192 0.60 2.86 19.89
CA ILE A 192 0.33 4.01 19.02
C ILE A 192 -0.45 5.10 19.76
N ASN A 193 -1.49 4.73 20.50
CA ASN A 193 -2.25 5.67 21.31
C ASN A 193 -1.37 6.41 22.33
N ASN A 194 -0.49 5.68 23.03
CA ASN A 194 0.43 6.30 23.98
C ASN A 194 1.39 7.29 23.31
N GLN A 195 1.88 6.97 22.11
CA GLN A 195 2.77 7.86 21.36
C GLN A 195 2.05 9.13 20.89
N LEU A 196 0.81 9.02 20.41
CA LEU A 196 -0.02 10.16 20.01
C LEU A 196 -0.25 11.11 21.20
N VAL A 197 -0.68 10.56 22.34
CA VAL A 197 -0.99 11.35 23.54
C VAL A 197 0.27 11.97 24.17
N ARG A 198 1.31 11.17 24.43
CA ARG A 198 2.49 11.63 25.18
C ARG A 198 3.32 12.68 24.43
N HIS A 199 3.31 12.63 23.10
CA HIS A 199 4.14 13.50 22.28
C HIS A 199 3.33 14.53 21.48
N ASN A 200 2.02 14.64 21.75
CA ASN A 200 1.08 15.50 21.04
C ASN A 200 1.23 15.39 19.51
N GLN A 201 1.41 14.15 19.03
CA GLN A 201 1.59 13.84 17.62
C GLN A 201 0.23 13.58 16.98
N ARG A 202 0.12 13.87 15.69
CA ARG A 202 -1.15 13.73 14.96
C ARG A 202 -1.08 12.73 13.80
N ASP A 203 0.12 12.40 13.35
CA ASP A 203 0.33 11.55 12.18
C ASP A 203 1.45 10.53 12.39
N TYR A 204 1.44 9.49 11.56
CA TYR A 204 2.46 8.44 11.56
C TYR A 204 3.89 8.96 11.28
N TYR A 205 4.02 9.96 10.40
CA TYR A 205 5.29 10.38 9.82
C TYR A 205 6.19 11.08 10.83
N GLN A 206 5.60 11.82 11.79
CA GLN A 206 6.31 12.59 12.81
C GLN A 206 6.52 11.81 14.13
N MET A 207 5.84 10.67 14.31
CA MET A 207 5.93 9.88 15.53
C MET A 207 7.33 9.28 15.79
N LYS A 208 7.72 9.27 17.07
CA LYS A 208 8.91 8.56 17.56
C LYS A 208 8.59 7.07 17.72
N LEU A 209 8.77 6.32 16.64
CA LEU A 209 8.48 4.89 16.58
C LEU A 209 9.76 4.04 16.57
N PRO A 210 9.71 2.78 17.02
CA PRO A 210 10.82 1.83 16.87
C PRO A 210 11.11 1.63 15.38
N LYS A 211 12.35 1.27 15.04
CA LYS A 211 12.79 1.17 13.64
C LYS A 211 11.87 0.32 12.78
N GLU A 212 11.39 -0.81 13.30
CA GLU A 212 10.47 -1.70 12.60
C GLU A 212 9.17 -0.99 12.21
N THR A 213 8.43 -0.46 13.19
CA THR A 213 7.15 0.23 12.95
C THR A 213 7.31 1.50 12.12
N ARG A 214 8.40 2.24 12.32
CA ARG A 214 8.72 3.46 11.55
C ARG A 214 8.95 3.19 10.06
N LEU A 215 9.31 1.96 9.69
CA LEU A 215 9.51 1.56 8.29
C LEU A 215 8.37 0.70 7.75
N TYR A 216 7.40 0.33 8.58
CA TYR A 216 6.36 -0.63 8.25
C TYR A 216 5.43 -0.15 7.14
N LEU A 217 4.90 1.07 7.22
CA LEU A 217 4.05 1.65 6.17
C LEU A 217 4.81 1.75 4.83
N TYR A 218 6.05 2.21 4.88
CA TYR A 218 6.91 2.30 3.69
C TYR A 218 7.16 0.93 3.06
N ARG A 219 7.24 -0.14 3.86
CA ARG A 219 7.37 -1.51 3.36
C ARG A 219 6.10 -1.98 2.65
N ILE A 220 4.93 -1.68 3.20
CA ILE A 220 3.64 -1.94 2.53
C ILE A 220 3.58 -1.19 1.20
N LEU A 221 3.92 0.10 1.21
CA LEU A 221 3.95 0.94 0.02
C LEU A 221 4.97 0.45 -1.01
N PHE A 222 6.15 0.01 -0.58
CA PHE A 222 7.13 -0.59 -1.48
C PHE A 222 6.53 -1.78 -2.23
N TYR A 223 5.83 -2.68 -1.54
CA TYR A 223 5.19 -3.82 -2.20
C TYR A 223 4.02 -3.41 -3.09
N LYS A 224 3.21 -2.43 -2.67
CA LYS A 224 2.17 -1.84 -3.52
C LYS A 224 2.78 -1.36 -4.82
N GLU A 225 3.69 -0.42 -4.72
CA GLU A 225 4.32 0.26 -5.84
C GLU A 225 5.01 -0.71 -6.80
N ILE A 226 5.79 -1.64 -6.27
CA ILE A 226 6.56 -2.55 -7.11
C ILE A 226 5.71 -3.64 -7.78
N LEU A 227 4.56 -3.97 -7.21
CA LEU A 227 3.64 -4.96 -7.78
C LEU A 227 2.62 -4.32 -8.74
N THR A 228 2.27 -3.03 -8.55
CA THR A 228 1.27 -2.33 -9.38
C THR A 228 1.87 -1.45 -10.46
N ARG A 229 3.02 -0.83 -10.20
CA ARG A 229 3.67 0.15 -11.11
C ARG A 229 5.15 -0.17 -11.34
N PRO A 230 5.55 -1.43 -11.59
CA PRO A 230 6.96 -1.81 -11.69
C PRO A 230 7.74 -1.00 -12.74
N GLU A 231 7.10 -0.59 -13.82
CA GLU A 231 7.68 0.24 -14.89
C GLU A 231 8.17 1.61 -14.39
N SER A 232 7.52 2.17 -13.38
CA SER A 232 7.92 3.47 -12.83
C SER A 232 9.24 3.39 -12.06
N TYR A 233 9.71 2.18 -11.73
CA TYR A 233 10.92 1.97 -10.93
C TYR A 233 12.07 1.33 -11.73
N VAL A 234 11.97 1.26 -13.06
CA VAL A 234 13.05 0.83 -13.97
C VAL A 234 14.40 1.51 -13.70
N PRO A 235 14.47 2.84 -13.44
CA PRO A 235 15.76 3.49 -13.21
C PRO A 235 16.48 3.05 -11.93
N ILE A 236 15.76 2.45 -10.98
CA ILE A 236 16.26 2.12 -9.64
C ILE A 236 16.61 0.64 -9.54
N PHE A 237 15.89 -0.23 -10.26
CA PHE A 237 16.07 -1.67 -10.18
C PHE A 237 16.77 -2.24 -11.39
N ALA A 238 17.47 -3.35 -11.19
CA ALA A 238 18.07 -4.08 -12.30
C ALA A 238 16.99 -4.47 -13.31
N ALA A 239 17.30 -4.36 -14.61
CA ALA A 239 16.36 -4.66 -15.69
C ALA A 239 15.71 -6.06 -15.55
N ARG A 240 16.45 -7.05 -15.04
CA ARG A 240 15.92 -8.38 -14.72
C ARG A 240 14.76 -8.33 -13.73
N THR A 241 14.89 -7.55 -12.67
CA THR A 241 13.92 -7.44 -11.57
C THR A 241 12.60 -6.90 -12.09
N VAL A 242 12.68 -5.79 -12.84
CA VAL A 242 11.50 -5.19 -13.45
C VAL A 242 10.91 -6.09 -14.52
N GLY A 243 11.76 -6.76 -15.31
CA GLY A 243 11.32 -7.76 -16.30
C GLY A 243 10.48 -8.89 -15.69
N TYR A 244 10.80 -9.38 -14.49
CA TYR A 244 9.97 -10.39 -13.81
C TYR A 244 8.60 -9.86 -13.39
N MET A 245 8.57 -8.63 -12.85
CA MET A 245 7.32 -7.99 -12.43
C MET A 245 6.42 -7.65 -13.63
N LEU A 246 7.02 -7.34 -14.78
CA LEU A 246 6.30 -7.07 -16.03
C LEU A 246 5.81 -8.35 -16.72
N ARG A 247 6.62 -9.42 -16.77
CA ARG A 247 6.25 -10.68 -17.46
C ARG A 247 4.99 -11.34 -16.91
N THR A 248 4.76 -11.22 -15.61
CA THR A 248 3.57 -11.76 -14.94
C THR A 248 2.33 -10.89 -15.11
N LEU A 249 2.46 -9.62 -15.52
CA LEU A 249 1.32 -8.78 -15.94
C LEU A 249 0.78 -9.19 -17.33
N SER A 250 1.59 -9.86 -18.15
CA SER A 250 1.27 -10.17 -19.56
C SER A 250 0.88 -11.63 -19.82
N ALA A 251 0.98 -12.52 -18.83
CA ALA A 251 0.66 -13.93 -19.02
C ALA A 251 -0.85 -14.18 -18.87
N PRO A 252 -1.55 -14.75 -19.89
CA PRO A 252 -2.89 -15.26 -19.68
C PRO A 252 -2.83 -16.41 -18.66
N LEU A 253 -3.72 -16.41 -17.67
CA LEU A 253 -3.93 -17.58 -16.80
C LEU A 253 -4.51 -18.72 -17.66
N GLN A 254 -3.66 -19.44 -18.38
CA GLN A 254 -4.08 -20.65 -19.09
C GLN A 254 -4.44 -21.72 -18.04
N GLY A 255 -5.73 -22.02 -17.90
CA GLY A 255 -6.22 -23.19 -17.17
C GLY A 255 -7.26 -22.95 -16.07
N SER A 256 -7.55 -21.71 -15.70
CA SER A 256 -8.73 -21.37 -14.89
C SER A 256 -9.67 -20.58 -15.77
N GLY A 257 -10.96 -20.93 -15.87
CA GLY A 257 -11.97 -20.11 -16.55
C GLY A 257 -12.20 -18.71 -15.94
N LEU A 258 -11.24 -18.21 -15.17
CA LEU A 258 -11.09 -16.86 -14.68
C LEU A 258 -10.17 -16.13 -15.65
N THR A 259 -10.76 -15.26 -16.47
CA THR A 259 -10.01 -14.29 -17.27
C THR A 259 -9.05 -13.53 -16.35
N ALA A 260 -7.81 -13.34 -16.79
CA ALA A 260 -6.88 -12.44 -16.12
C ALA A 260 -7.58 -11.09 -15.91
N HIS A 261 -7.95 -10.78 -14.67
CA HIS A 261 -8.35 -9.41 -14.36
C HIS A 261 -7.07 -8.59 -14.46
N PRO A 262 -6.95 -7.65 -15.41
CA PRO A 262 -5.88 -6.67 -15.30
C PRO A 262 -6.03 -6.07 -13.91
N PHE A 263 -4.94 -6.05 -13.16
CA PHE A 263 -4.85 -5.31 -11.90
C PHE A 263 -5.39 -3.92 -12.23
N ARG A 264 -6.65 -3.65 -11.86
CA ARG A 264 -7.29 -2.42 -12.27
C ARG A 264 -6.54 -1.39 -11.45
N ALA A 265 -5.61 -0.69 -12.08
CA ALA A 265 -5.08 0.54 -11.55
C ALA A 265 -6.32 1.38 -11.29
N LEU A 266 -6.81 1.37 -10.05
CA LEU A 266 -7.88 2.22 -9.60
C LEU A 266 -7.25 3.60 -9.52
N THR A 267 -7.04 4.21 -10.68
CA THR A 267 -6.97 5.66 -10.87
C THR A 267 -8.36 6.27 -10.66
N GLY A 268 -9.11 5.73 -9.70
CA GLY A 268 -10.37 6.28 -9.25
C GLY A 268 -10.04 7.52 -8.45
N THR A 269 -10.24 8.67 -9.07
CA THR A 269 -10.41 9.93 -8.36
C THR A 269 -11.37 9.73 -7.18
N ALA A 270 -11.14 10.45 -6.10
CA ALA A 270 -11.88 10.38 -4.84
C ALA A 270 -13.43 10.45 -4.99
N ASP A 271 -13.94 10.84 -6.15
CA ASP A 271 -15.37 10.97 -6.48
C ASP A 271 -16.13 9.64 -6.56
N ALA A 272 -15.46 8.52 -6.87
CA ALA A 272 -16.16 7.23 -7.03
C ALA A 272 -16.67 6.64 -5.71
N TRP A 273 -16.09 7.03 -4.57
CA TRP A 273 -16.53 6.59 -3.23
C TRP A 273 -17.63 7.49 -2.65
N VAL A 274 -17.66 8.78 -3.00
CA VAL A 274 -18.65 9.76 -2.50
C VAL A 274 -20.04 9.51 -3.11
N GLN A 275 -20.13 9.04 -4.36
CA GLN A 275 -21.44 8.77 -4.98
C GLN A 275 -22.11 7.47 -4.51
N ARG A 276 -21.36 6.50 -3.98
CA ARG A 276 -21.93 5.22 -3.52
C ARG A 276 -22.48 5.26 -2.09
N PHE A 277 -22.06 6.24 -1.27
CA PHE A 277 -22.59 6.46 0.09
C PHE A 277 -23.75 7.46 0.19
N SER A 278 -24.02 8.25 -0.86
CA SER A 278 -25.11 9.24 -0.86
C SER A 278 -26.52 8.65 -1.10
N TRP A 279 -26.63 7.37 -1.48
CA TRP A 279 -27.91 6.68 -1.67
C TRP A 279 -28.54 6.12 -0.39
N GLN A 280 -27.77 5.95 0.69
CA GLN A 280 -28.30 5.37 1.96
C GLN A 280 -28.70 6.41 3.01
N LEU A 281 -28.56 7.72 2.74
CA LEU A 281 -29.01 8.80 3.62
C LEU A 281 -30.21 9.59 3.07
N ARG A 282 -30.94 9.04 2.09
CA ARG A 282 -32.21 9.60 1.59
C ARG A 282 -33.41 8.65 1.67
N ALA A 283 -33.30 7.59 2.49
CA ALA A 283 -34.37 6.61 2.69
C ALA A 283 -34.69 6.36 4.19
N ALA A 284 -34.64 7.41 5.00
CA ALA A 284 -35.22 7.48 6.34
C ALA A 284 -35.83 8.87 6.56
#